data_AF-A0A6P1D2F1-F1
#
_entry.id   AF-A0A6P1D2F1-F1
#
_cell.length_a   1.000
_cell.length_b   1.000
_cell.length_c   1.000
_cell.angle_alpha   90.00
_cell.angle_beta   90.00
_cell.angle_gamma   90.00
#
_symmetry.space_group_name_H-M   'P 1'
#
loop_
_entity.id
_entity.type
_entity.pdbx_description
1 polymer ?
#
loop_
_entity_poly.entity_id
_entity_poly.type
_entity_poly.pdbx_seq_one_letter_code
_entity_poly.pdbx_strand_id
1 'polypeptide(L)'
;MTTSISAVSAETEVPAADFDTKHLKENLRWGHLFWPGSTALTEEQIDDRVVRYQKSLERFRASGMQGNYLPDDLEVDSAWHAHQCDPVGYAEFCTRYFGGILAHTVTLCVCKLVDLDQK
;
A
#
# COMPACT_ATOMS: atom_id res chain seq x y z
N MET A 1 -16.20 -49.83 4.78
CA MET A 1 -16.31 -48.73 3.80
C MET A 1 -15.93 -47.46 4.53
N THR A 2 -14.69 -47.01 4.36
CA THR A 2 -14.14 -45.79 4.98
C THR A 2 -14.30 -44.65 3.99
N THR A 3 -15.22 -43.74 4.27
CA THR A 3 -15.44 -42.54 3.45
C THR A 3 -14.34 -41.54 3.78
N SER A 4 -13.40 -41.35 2.86
CA SER A 4 -12.39 -40.29 2.95
C SER A 4 -13.07 -38.97 2.62
N ILE A 5 -13.22 -38.10 3.61
CA ILE A 5 -13.68 -36.72 3.41
C ILE A 5 -12.48 -35.94 2.89
N SER A 6 -12.46 -35.70 1.58
CA SER A 6 -11.50 -34.79 0.97
C SER A 6 -11.85 -33.36 1.39
N ALA A 7 -11.02 -32.75 2.22
CA ALA A 7 -11.14 -31.33 2.55
C ALA A 7 -10.82 -30.51 1.30
N VAL A 8 -11.84 -29.90 0.70
CA VAL A 8 -11.66 -28.85 -0.29
C VAL A 8 -11.17 -27.62 0.45
N SER A 9 -9.87 -27.34 0.38
CA SER A 9 -9.33 -26.04 0.73
C SER A 9 -9.90 -25.03 -0.27
N ALA A 10 -10.84 -24.20 0.17
CA ALA A 10 -11.28 -23.06 -0.60
C ALA A 10 -10.10 -22.07 -0.67
N GLU A 11 -9.35 -22.11 -1.77
CA GLU A 11 -8.47 -21.01 -2.18
C GLU A 11 -9.36 -19.78 -2.30
N THR A 12 -9.41 -18.99 -1.24
CA THR A 12 -10.19 -17.76 -1.22
C THR A 12 -9.36 -16.75 -2.00
N GLU A 13 -9.73 -16.51 -3.25
CA GLU A 13 -9.08 -15.53 -4.12
C GLU A 13 -9.05 -14.18 -3.38
N VAL A 14 -7.84 -13.60 -3.27
CA VAL A 14 -7.66 -12.32 -2.57
C VAL A 14 -8.27 -11.24 -3.45
N PRO A 15 -9.26 -10.47 -2.96
CA PRO A 15 -9.91 -9.45 -3.77
C PRO A 15 -8.90 -8.38 -4.20
N ALA A 16 -9.04 -7.81 -5.39
CA ALA A 16 -8.16 -6.75 -5.85
C ALA A 16 -8.28 -5.48 -4.98
N ALA A 17 -7.18 -4.75 -4.81
CA ALA A 17 -7.18 -3.47 -4.10
C ALA A 17 -7.76 -2.35 -5.00
N ASP A 18 -9.10 -2.29 -5.07
CA ASP A 18 -9.89 -1.47 -5.99
C ASP A 18 -10.35 -0.12 -5.38
N PHE A 19 -9.40 0.79 -5.18
CA PHE A 19 -9.69 2.19 -4.82
C PHE A 19 -9.56 3.12 -6.02
N ASP A 20 -10.15 4.32 -5.91
CA ASP A 20 -9.98 5.34 -6.94
C ASP A 20 -8.52 5.81 -6.99
N THR A 21 -7.87 5.52 -8.11
CA THR A 21 -6.47 5.88 -8.33
C THR A 21 -6.31 7.33 -8.78
N LYS A 22 -7.39 8.05 -9.12
CA LYS A 22 -7.31 9.41 -9.66
C LYS A 22 -6.62 10.36 -8.69
N HIS A 23 -7.10 10.46 -7.45
CA HIS A 23 -6.50 11.34 -6.44
C HIS A 23 -5.10 10.87 -6.06
N LEU A 24 -4.86 9.57 -5.95
CA LEU A 24 -3.53 9.03 -5.68
C LEU A 24 -2.52 9.47 -6.75
N LYS A 25 -2.86 9.30 -8.03
CA LYS A 25 -2.00 9.71 -9.15
C LYS A 25 -1.79 11.23 -9.18
N GLU A 26 -2.84 12.01 -8.93
CA GLU A 26 -2.72 13.47 -8.82
C GLU A 26 -1.78 13.90 -7.69
N ASN A 27 -1.91 13.26 -6.52
CA ASN A 27 -1.02 13.51 -5.38
C ASN A 27 0.43 13.11 -5.68
N LEU A 28 0.66 12.02 -6.42
CA LEU A 28 2.01 11.64 -6.89
C LEU A 28 2.61 12.65 -7.89
N ARG A 29 1.80 13.18 -8.82
CA ARG A 29 2.26 14.20 -9.78
C ARG A 29 2.78 15.45 -9.07
N TRP A 30 2.03 15.92 -8.07
CA TRP A 30 2.33 17.17 -7.37
C TRP A 30 3.23 16.98 -6.14
N GLY A 31 3.48 15.74 -5.71
CA GLY A 31 4.26 15.42 -4.51
C GLY A 31 5.65 16.07 -4.48
N HIS A 32 6.30 16.22 -5.63
CA HIS A 32 7.63 16.82 -5.74
C HIS A 32 7.67 18.31 -5.33
N LEU A 33 6.53 19.01 -5.33
CA LEU A 33 6.47 20.41 -4.93
C LEU A 33 6.66 20.63 -3.42
N PHE A 34 6.43 19.58 -2.60
CA PHE A 34 6.52 19.69 -1.15
C PHE A 34 7.94 19.43 -0.61
N TRP A 35 8.84 18.84 -1.42
CA TRP A 35 10.19 18.48 -0.98
C TRP A 35 11.28 19.16 -1.82
N PRO A 36 12.02 20.12 -1.25
CA PRO A 36 13.14 20.76 -1.93
C PRO A 36 14.16 19.73 -2.46
N GLY A 37 14.51 19.83 -3.74
CA GLY A 37 15.45 18.91 -4.39
C GLY A 37 14.83 17.61 -4.92
N SER A 38 13.52 17.42 -4.81
CA SER A 38 12.83 16.31 -5.47
C SER A 38 12.47 16.62 -6.92
N THR A 39 12.36 15.57 -7.75
CA THR A 39 12.04 15.66 -9.17
C THR A 39 10.62 15.16 -9.41
N ALA A 40 9.91 15.79 -10.34
CA ALA A 40 8.61 15.30 -10.80
C ALA A 40 8.73 13.88 -11.38
N LEU A 41 7.76 13.02 -11.04
CA LEU A 41 7.66 11.68 -11.60
C LEU A 41 7.13 11.74 -13.03
N THR A 42 7.56 10.81 -13.88
CA THR A 42 6.90 10.56 -15.16
C THR A 42 5.57 9.82 -14.95
N GLU A 43 4.66 9.89 -15.93
CA GLU A 43 3.41 9.13 -15.87
C GLU A 43 3.63 7.61 -15.76
N GLU A 44 4.68 7.09 -16.41
CA GLU A 44 5.06 5.68 -16.31
C GLU A 44 5.49 5.30 -14.88
N GLN A 45 6.28 6.16 -14.22
CA GLN A 45 6.68 5.96 -12.82
C GLN A 45 5.47 6.04 -11.87
N ILE A 46 4.52 6.93 -12.15
CA ILE A 46 3.29 7.05 -11.39
C ILE A 46 2.46 5.77 -11.52
N ASP A 47 2.29 5.27 -12.75
CA ASP A 47 1.52 4.06 -13.02
C ASP A 47 2.17 2.82 -12.38
N ASP A 48 3.49 2.66 -12.49
CA ASP A 48 4.23 1.55 -11.84
C ASP A 48 4.04 1.57 -10.31
N ARG A 49 4.14 2.76 -9.69
CA ARG A 49 3.92 2.95 -8.25
C ARG A 49 2.53 2.55 -7.81
N VAL A 50 1.49 2.95 -8.55
CA VAL A 50 0.10 2.57 -8.25
C VAL A 50 -0.05 1.05 -8.29
N VAL A 51 0.43 0.40 -9.36
CA VAL A 51 0.31 -1.05 -9.54
C VAL A 51 1.04 -1.81 -8.42
N ARG A 52 2.27 -1.39 -8.09
CA ARG A 52 3.07 -2.01 -7.02
C ARG A 52 2.42 -1.83 -5.66
N TYR A 53 1.86 -0.66 -5.38
CA TYR A 53 1.11 -0.40 -4.16
C TYR A 53 -0.13 -1.28 -4.02
N GLN A 54 -0.95 -1.39 -5.07
CA GLN A 54 -2.11 -2.30 -5.08
C GLN A 54 -1.67 -3.75 -4.79
N LYS A 55 -0.62 -4.23 -5.45
CA LYS A 55 -0.08 -5.58 -5.22
C LYS A 55 0.47 -5.76 -3.81
N SER A 56 1.05 -4.73 -3.22
CA SER A 56 1.53 -4.75 -1.82
C SER A 56 0.37 -4.90 -0.83
N LEU A 57 -0.73 -4.17 -1.04
CA LEU A 57 -1.95 -4.29 -0.23
C LEU A 57 -2.61 -5.67 -0.36
N GLU A 58 -2.67 -6.22 -1.58
CA GLU A 58 -3.16 -7.58 -1.84
C GLU A 58 -2.31 -8.61 -1.10
N ARG A 59 -0.98 -8.51 -1.14
CA ARG A 59 -0.08 -9.39 -0.38
C ARG A 59 -0.31 -9.29 1.12
N PHE A 60 -0.47 -8.08 1.66
CA PHE A 60 -0.75 -7.88 3.07
C PHE A 60 -2.07 -8.54 3.47
N ARG A 61 -3.13 -8.38 2.66
CA ARG A 61 -4.40 -9.07 2.88
C ARG A 61 -4.27 -10.58 2.81
N ALA A 62 -3.55 -11.10 1.81
CA ALA A 62 -3.28 -12.52 1.61
C ALA A 62 -2.55 -13.16 2.81
N SER A 63 -1.69 -12.38 3.50
CA SER A 63 -0.97 -12.83 4.69
C SER A 63 -1.86 -13.03 5.93
N GLY A 64 -3.14 -12.67 5.85
CA GLY A 64 -4.04 -12.58 7.00
C GLY A 64 -3.82 -11.32 7.83
N MET A 65 -3.17 -10.29 7.27
CA MET A 65 -2.91 -8.99 7.92
C MET A 65 -2.17 -9.13 9.26
N GLN A 66 -1.16 -10.01 9.31
CA GLN A 66 -0.39 -10.23 10.53
C GLN A 66 0.53 -9.03 10.80
N GLY A 67 0.29 -8.33 11.92
CA GLY A 67 1.08 -7.17 12.32
C GLY A 67 0.73 -5.88 11.58
N ASN A 68 1.65 -4.92 11.57
CA ASN A 68 1.47 -3.65 10.88
C ASN A 68 1.78 -3.79 9.38
N TYR A 69 1.02 -3.11 8.53
CA TYR A 69 1.36 -3.00 7.12
C TYR A 69 2.65 -2.19 6.94
N LEU A 70 3.63 -2.79 6.26
CA LEU A 70 4.89 -2.14 5.89
C LEU A 70 5.03 -2.15 4.37
N PRO A 71 5.33 -1.00 3.75
CA PRO A 71 5.58 -0.94 2.31
C PRO A 71 6.87 -1.67 1.96
N ASP A 72 6.89 -2.29 0.78
CA ASP A 72 8.04 -3.09 0.33
C ASP A 72 9.29 -2.24 0.08
N ASP A 73 9.10 -1.00 -0.38
CA ASP A 73 10.15 -0.04 -0.73
C ASP A 73 9.64 1.42 -0.66
N LEU A 74 10.53 2.37 -0.95
CA LEU A 74 10.23 3.81 -0.91
C LEU A 74 9.21 4.25 -1.96
N GLU A 75 9.09 3.54 -3.07
CA GLU A 75 8.16 3.90 -4.13
C GLU A 75 6.73 3.51 -3.75
N VAL A 76 6.58 2.30 -3.19
CA VAL A 76 5.32 1.84 -2.58
C VAL A 76 4.94 2.70 -1.39
N ASP A 77 5.89 3.08 -0.53
CA ASP A 77 5.65 4.00 0.59
C ASP A 77 5.16 5.37 0.09
N SER A 78 5.78 5.91 -0.97
CA SER A 78 5.33 7.18 -1.57
C SER A 78 3.90 7.11 -2.12
N ALA A 79 3.51 6.00 -2.73
CA ALA A 79 2.15 5.78 -3.22
C ALA A 79 1.14 5.62 -2.07
N TRP A 80 1.54 4.93 -1.00
CA TRP A 80 0.72 4.81 0.19
C TRP A 80 0.47 6.17 0.85
N HIS A 81 1.51 6.99 1.01
CA HIS A 81 1.38 8.37 1.47
C HIS A 81 0.50 9.21 0.56
N ALA A 82 0.66 9.11 -0.76
CA ALA A 82 -0.18 9.82 -1.72
C ALA A 82 -1.66 9.42 -1.63
N HIS A 83 -1.96 8.16 -1.32
CA HIS A 83 -3.33 7.70 -1.07
C HIS A 83 -3.92 8.33 0.21
N GLN A 84 -3.12 8.47 1.27
CA GLN A 84 -3.54 9.08 2.54
C GLN A 84 -3.85 10.58 2.43
N CYS A 85 -3.35 11.26 1.40
CA CYS A 85 -3.71 12.64 1.09
C CYS A 85 -5.16 12.79 0.57
N ASP A 86 -5.87 11.70 0.25
CA ASP A 86 -7.33 11.66 0.13
C ASP A 86 -7.92 10.95 1.37
N PRO A 87 -8.07 11.64 2.51
CA PRO A 87 -8.39 11.00 3.78
C PRO A 87 -9.77 10.33 3.79
N VAL A 88 -10.73 10.83 3.01
CA VAL A 88 -12.07 10.24 2.92
C VAL A 88 -12.03 8.97 2.08
N GLY A 89 -11.50 9.04 0.85
CA GLY A 89 -11.39 7.88 -0.02
C GLY A 89 -10.52 6.78 0.59
N TYR A 90 -9.42 7.17 1.23
CA TYR A 90 -8.54 6.24 1.95
C TYR A 90 -9.27 5.52 3.10
N ALA A 91 -10.04 6.25 3.90
CA ALA A 91 -10.76 5.68 5.03
C ALA A 91 -11.88 4.72 4.59
N GLU A 92 -12.63 5.08 3.55
CA GLU A 92 -13.66 4.25 2.95
C GLU A 92 -13.07 2.96 2.37
N PHE A 93 -11.98 3.07 1.61
CA PHE A 93 -11.27 1.91 1.07
C PHE A 93 -10.76 1.00 2.19
N CYS A 94 -10.04 1.54 3.19
CA CYS A 94 -9.46 0.73 4.25
C CYS A 94 -10.53 0.04 5.10
N THR A 95 -11.63 0.73 5.42
CA THR A 95 -12.75 0.14 6.16
C THR A 95 -13.39 -1.00 5.37
N ARG A 96 -13.63 -0.80 4.07
CA ARG A 96 -14.21 -1.83 3.19
C ARG A 96 -13.28 -3.01 2.96
N TYR A 97 -11.98 -2.75 2.80
CA TYR A 97 -11.02 -3.75 2.34
C TYR A 97 -10.29 -4.45 3.50
N PHE A 98 -9.94 -3.74 4.57
CA PHE A 98 -9.24 -4.30 5.73
C PHE A 98 -10.10 -4.40 7.00
N GLY A 99 -11.31 -3.81 7.01
CA GLY A 99 -12.14 -3.74 8.21
C GLY A 99 -11.72 -2.65 9.20
N GLY A 100 -10.77 -1.78 8.81
CA GLY A 100 -10.25 -0.69 9.63
C GLY A 100 -9.16 0.10 8.91
N ILE A 101 -8.75 1.24 9.47
CA ILE A 101 -7.71 2.09 8.89
C ILE A 101 -6.34 1.43 9.05
N LEU A 102 -5.58 1.30 7.97
CA LEU A 102 -4.15 0.99 8.05
C LEU A 102 -3.39 2.24 8.49
N ALA A 103 -3.00 2.28 9.76
CA ALA A 103 -2.25 3.41 10.31
C ALA A 103 -0.80 3.39 9.80
N HIS A 104 -0.34 4.52 9.26
CA HIS A 104 1.09 4.75 9.08
C HIS A 104 1.69 5.04 10.45
N THR A 105 2.43 4.09 11.01
CA THR A 105 3.12 4.29 12.29
C THR A 105 4.52 4.83 12.01
N VAL A 106 4.79 6.02 12.53
CA VAL A 106 5.99 6.85 12.26
C VAL A 106 7.31 6.16 12.64
N THR A 107 7.26 5.04 13.37
CA THR A 107 8.43 4.37 13.92
C THR A 107 9.44 3.92 12.86
N LEU A 108 9.01 3.62 11.63
CA LEU A 108 9.92 3.14 10.57
C LEU A 108 10.59 4.24 9.74
N CYS A 109 9.96 5.41 9.57
CA CYS A 109 10.59 6.53 8.86
C CYS A 109 11.84 7.03 9.59
N VAL A 110 11.85 7.01 10.93
CA VAL A 110 13.04 7.40 11.71
C VAL A 110 14.10 6.31 11.70
N CYS A 111 13.74 5.05 11.95
CA CYS A 111 14.73 3.97 12.05
C CYS A 111 15.46 3.71 10.71
N LYS A 112 14.75 3.70 9.57
CA LYS A 112 15.40 3.48 8.26
C LYS A 112 16.21 4.68 7.78
N LEU A 113 15.83 5.92 8.13
CA LEU A 113 16.65 7.09 7.84
C LEU A 113 17.94 7.10 8.68
N VAL A 114 17.85 6.73 9.97
CA VAL A 114 19.04 6.61 10.84
C VAL A 114 19.99 5.52 10.36
N ASP A 115 19.48 4.39 9.86
CA ASP A 115 20.32 3.31 9.34
C ASP A 115 20.95 3.62 7.96
N LEU A 116 20.35 4.52 7.17
CA LEU A 116 20.89 4.96 5.88
C LEU A 116 21.89 6.12 6.01
N ASP A 117 21.81 6.92 7.07
CA ASP A 117 22.74 8.02 7.36
C ASP A 117 24.04 7.54 8.03
N GLN A 118 24.13 6.25 8.37
CA GLN A 118 25.30 5.60 8.98
C GLN A 118 26.16 4.78 8.00
N LYS A 119 25.97 4.93 6.68
CA LYS A 119 26.80 4.33 5.63
C LYS A 119 27.39 5.40 4.72
#